data_AF-A0AAV7BUN5-F1
#
_entry.id   AF-A0AAV7BUN5-F1
#
_cell.length_a   1.000
_cell.length_b   1.000
_cell.length_c   1.000
_cell.angle_alpha   90.00
_cell.angle_beta   90.00
_cell.angle_gamma   90.00
#
_symmetry.space_group_name_H-M   'P 1'
#
loop_
_entity.id
_entity.type
_entity.pdbx_description
1 polymer ?
#
loop_
_entity_poly.entity_id
_entity_poly.type
_entity_poly.pdbx_seq_one_letter_code
_entity_poly.pdbx_strand_id
1 'polypeptide(L)'
;MAFFFTFMAQLVISIIQAVGIPGWGVCGWIATISFFGTNVGSAVVMLIPTIMFTAVSVFSFVALTKVHKFYRGAGGSLSKAQEEWTTGAWKNPHVQQAAQNAAFGAAQGAMTQPEPQYSATPNYGYSNQM
;
A
#
# COMPACT_ATOMS: atom_id res chain seq x y z
N MET A 1 -7.47 -17.76 -8.70
CA MET A 1 -7.06 -17.43 -7.31
C MET A 1 -6.52 -16.00 -7.14
N ALA A 2 -5.72 -15.48 -8.08
CA ALA A 2 -5.12 -14.15 -7.99
C ALA A 2 -6.14 -13.00 -7.78
N PHE A 3 -7.29 -13.04 -8.47
CA PHE A 3 -8.36 -12.05 -8.29
C PHE A 3 -8.82 -11.92 -6.83
N PHE A 4 -9.12 -13.04 -6.16
CA PHE A 4 -9.57 -13.01 -4.77
C PHE A 4 -8.48 -12.48 -3.83
N PHE A 5 -7.22 -12.83 -4.09
CA PHE A 5 -6.10 -12.35 -3.30
C PHE A 5 -5.90 -10.84 -3.44
N THR A 6 -5.80 -10.33 -4.68
CA THR A 6 -5.60 -8.90 -4.94
C THR A 6 -6.81 -8.08 -4.52
N PHE A 7 -8.02 -8.57 -4.76
CA PHE A 7 -9.26 -7.87 -4.40
C PHE A 7 -9.49 -7.85 -2.88
N MET A 8 -9.10 -8.91 -2.15
CA MET A 8 -9.14 -8.89 -0.69
C MET A 8 -8.10 -7.93 -0.11
N ALA A 9 -6.88 -7.90 -0.65
CA ALA A 9 -5.88 -6.90 -0.26
C ALA A 9 -6.38 -5.47 -0.53
N GLN A 10 -6.99 -5.23 -1.70
CA GLN A 10 -7.61 -3.95 -2.04
C GLN A 10 -8.70 -3.55 -1.04
N LEU A 11 -9.55 -4.50 -0.63
CA LEU A 11 -10.58 -4.25 0.38
C LEU A 11 -9.95 -3.82 1.72
N VAL A 12 -8.94 -4.55 2.22
CA VAL A 12 -8.24 -4.20 3.46
C VAL A 12 -7.61 -2.82 3.38
N ILE A 13 -6.94 -2.50 2.26
CA ILE A 13 -6.35 -1.18 2.04
C ILE A 13 -7.43 -0.09 2.05
N SER A 14 -8.56 -0.32 1.38
CA SER A 14 -9.67 0.66 1.35
C SER A 14 -10.27 0.92 2.74
N ILE A 15 -10.31 -0.10 3.62
CA ILE A 15 -10.73 0.06 5.02
C ILE A 15 -9.74 0.94 5.78
N ILE A 16 -8.44 0.69 5.63
CA ILE A 16 -7.38 1.48 6.27
C ILE A 16 -7.44 2.94 5.78
N GLN A 17 -7.67 3.16 4.48
CA GLN A 17 -7.84 4.48 3.88
C GLN A 17 -9.09 5.20 4.43
N ALA A 18 -10.21 4.49 4.60
CA ALA A 18 -11.42 5.04 5.19
C ALA A 18 -11.22 5.44 6.66
N VAL A 19 -10.48 4.65 7.45
CA VAL A 19 -10.11 5.00 8.84
C VAL A 19 -9.17 6.22 8.85
N GLY A 20 -8.16 6.23 7.98
CA GLY A 20 -7.24 7.35 7.79
C GLY A 20 -6.24 7.50 8.93
N ILE A 21 -5.30 6.55 9.05
CA ILE A 21 -4.22 6.62 10.04
C ILE A 21 -3.39 7.91 9.83
N PRO A 22 -3.23 8.76 10.85
CA PRO A 22 -2.44 9.99 10.72
C PRO A 22 -1.01 9.70 10.23
N GLY A 23 -0.51 10.53 9.31
CA GLY A 23 0.84 10.39 8.74
C GLY A 23 0.96 9.43 7.54
N TRP A 24 -0.09 8.68 7.18
CA TRP A 24 -0.08 7.76 6.03
C TRP A 24 -0.44 8.42 4.69
N GLY A 25 -0.68 9.74 4.69
CA GLY A 25 -1.03 10.50 3.47
C GLY A 25 -2.48 10.33 3.01
N VAL A 26 -3.36 9.78 3.85
CA VAL A 26 -4.78 9.55 3.52
C VAL A 26 -5.70 10.41 4.39
N CYS A 27 -6.79 10.90 3.79
CA CYS A 27 -7.86 11.65 4.45
C CYS A 27 -9.05 10.74 4.77
N GLY A 28 -8.94 9.97 5.85
CA GLY A 28 -10.03 9.17 6.40
C GLY A 28 -10.70 9.84 7.61
N TRP A 29 -11.60 9.10 8.27
CA TRP A 29 -12.44 9.62 9.36
C TRP A 29 -11.64 10.28 10.48
N ILE A 30 -10.51 9.70 10.91
CA ILE A 30 -9.69 10.27 12.00
C ILE A 30 -9.17 11.66 11.63
N ALA A 31 -8.59 11.81 10.43
CA ALA A 31 -8.07 13.08 9.95
C ALA A 31 -9.20 14.11 9.78
N THR A 32 -10.30 13.71 9.13
CA THR A 32 -11.44 14.59 8.85
C THR A 32 -12.08 15.13 10.14
N ILE A 33 -12.31 14.28 11.14
CA ILE A 33 -12.84 14.70 12.45
C ILE A 33 -11.85 15.63 13.17
N SER A 34 -10.56 15.34 13.11
CA SER A 34 -9.53 16.18 13.73
C SER A 34 -9.50 17.58 13.12
N PHE A 35 -9.67 17.69 11.80
CA PHE A 35 -9.66 18.99 11.11
C PHE A 35 -10.90 19.84 11.36
N PHE A 36 -12.04 19.26 11.76
CA PHE A 36 -13.20 20.07 12.18
C PHE A 36 -12.89 20.98 13.38
N GLY A 37 -11.95 20.59 14.24
CA GLY A 37 -11.48 21.42 15.37
C GLY A 37 -10.49 22.52 15.00
N THR A 38 -9.93 22.50 13.79
CA THR A 38 -8.84 23.42 13.37
C THR A 38 -9.25 24.27 12.17
N ASN A 39 -9.79 23.66 11.12
CA ASN A 39 -10.24 24.34 9.91
C ASN A 39 -11.42 23.59 9.27
N VAL A 40 -12.61 24.18 9.38
CA VAL A 40 -13.84 23.61 8.84
C VAL A 40 -13.78 23.45 7.32
N GLY A 41 -13.17 24.40 6.60
CA GLY A 41 -13.03 24.33 5.14
C GLY A 41 -12.24 23.10 4.70
N SER A 42 -11.09 22.86 5.33
CA SER A 42 -10.29 21.64 5.09
C SER A 42 -11.06 20.37 5.42
N ALA A 43 -11.80 20.35 6.54
CA ALA A 43 -12.60 19.20 6.94
C ALA A 43 -13.70 18.86 5.92
N VAL A 44 -14.38 19.87 5.36
CA VAL A 44 -15.39 19.67 4.32
C VAL A 44 -14.78 19.08 3.05
N VAL A 45 -13.61 19.54 2.63
CA VAL A 45 -12.89 18.97 1.48
C VAL A 45 -12.47 17.52 1.75
N MET A 46 -12.02 17.21 2.98
CA MET A 46 -11.62 15.86 3.38
C MET A 46 -12.79 14.88 3.50
N LEU A 47 -14.02 15.36 3.78
CA LEU A 47 -15.21 14.50 3.81
C LEU A 47 -15.47 13.79 2.48
N ILE A 48 -15.17 14.45 1.35
CA ILE A 48 -15.42 13.88 0.01
C ILE A 48 -14.65 12.55 -0.17
N PRO A 49 -13.31 12.50 -0.06
CA PRO A 49 -12.56 11.26 -0.15
C PRO A 49 -12.86 10.30 1.03
N THR A 50 -13.09 10.78 2.25
CA THR A 50 -13.45 9.91 3.40
C THR A 50 -14.73 9.10 3.11
N ILE A 51 -15.78 9.75 2.59
CA ILE A 51 -17.04 9.09 2.25
C ILE A 51 -16.84 8.16 1.05
N MET A 52 -16.07 8.57 0.04
CA MET A 52 -15.78 7.72 -1.12
C MET A 52 -15.02 6.45 -0.74
N PHE A 53 -13.98 6.52 0.10
CA PHE A 53 -13.27 5.33 0.57
C PHE A 53 -14.18 4.41 1.39
N THR A 54 -15.06 4.99 2.21
CA THR A 54 -16.07 4.23 2.96
C THR A 54 -17.01 3.50 1.99
N ALA A 55 -17.52 4.19 0.97
CA ALA A 55 -18.40 3.60 -0.04
C ALA A 55 -17.69 2.48 -0.82
N VAL A 56 -16.47 2.71 -1.29
CA VAL A 56 -15.65 1.70 -1.99
C VAL A 56 -15.40 0.48 -1.11
N SER A 57 -15.10 0.67 0.18
CA SER A 57 -14.92 -0.43 1.13
C SER A 57 -16.21 -1.26 1.28
N VAL A 58 -17.37 -0.61 1.41
CA VAL A 58 -18.67 -1.30 1.54
C VAL A 58 -19.02 -2.06 0.26
N PHE A 59 -18.91 -1.42 -0.91
CA PHE A 59 -19.20 -2.07 -2.19
C PHE A 59 -18.24 -3.23 -2.47
N SER A 60 -16.95 -3.06 -2.18
CA SER A 60 -15.94 -4.11 -2.31
C SER A 60 -16.24 -5.30 -1.40
N PHE A 61 -16.65 -5.06 -0.15
CA PHE A 61 -17.03 -6.13 0.78
C PHE A 61 -18.26 -6.91 0.28
N VAL A 62 -19.29 -6.22 -0.20
CA VAL A 62 -20.49 -6.85 -0.77
C VAL A 62 -20.14 -7.65 -2.02
N ALA A 63 -19.36 -7.06 -2.93
CA ALA A 63 -18.92 -7.72 -4.16
C ALA A 63 -18.09 -8.98 -3.85
N LEU A 64 -17.12 -8.89 -2.94
CA LEU A 64 -16.31 -10.05 -2.53
C LEU A 64 -17.20 -11.16 -1.96
N THR A 65 -18.17 -10.81 -1.11
CA THR A 65 -19.10 -11.79 -0.53
C THR A 65 -19.94 -12.46 -1.60
N LYS A 66 -20.44 -11.72 -2.59
CA LYS A 66 -21.25 -12.25 -3.70
C LYS A 66 -20.41 -13.17 -4.59
N VAL A 67 -19.27 -12.71 -5.06
CA VAL A 67 -18.39 -13.48 -5.95
C VAL A 67 -17.86 -14.72 -5.24
N HIS A 68 -17.49 -14.61 -3.97
CA HIS A 68 -17.07 -15.77 -3.17
C HIS A 68 -18.20 -16.79 -3.01
N LYS A 69 -19.45 -16.35 -2.77
CA LYS A 69 -20.61 -17.26 -2.73
C LYS A 69 -20.85 -17.98 -4.06
N PHE A 70 -20.80 -17.27 -5.18
CA PHE A 70 -20.91 -17.89 -6.52
C PHE A 70 -19.77 -18.88 -6.77
N TYR A 71 -18.54 -18.49 -6.46
CA TYR A 71 -17.35 -19.32 -6.62
C TYR A 71 -17.43 -20.61 -5.79
N ARG A 72 -17.90 -20.51 -4.54
CA ARG A 72 -18.10 -21.65 -3.65
C ARG A 72 -19.27 -22.54 -4.08
N GLY A 73 -20.32 -21.94 -4.65
CA GLY A 73 -21.47 -22.65 -5.22
C GLY A 73 -21.17 -23.37 -6.54
N ALA A 74 -20.19 -22.90 -7.31
CA ALA A 74 -19.75 -23.50 -8.58
C ALA A 74 -18.70 -24.61 -8.42
N GLY A 75 -18.45 -25.10 -7.19
CA GLY A 75 -17.50 -26.20 -6.93
C GLY A 75 -16.02 -25.79 -6.83
N GLY A 76 -15.73 -24.49 -6.69
CA GLY A 76 -14.37 -24.01 -6.37
C GLY A 76 -13.99 -24.34 -4.93
N SER A 77 -12.93 -25.13 -4.73
CA SER A 77 -12.41 -25.52 -3.40
C SER A 77 -11.03 -24.92 -3.14
N LEU A 78 -10.70 -24.68 -1.87
CA LEU A 78 -9.34 -24.31 -1.46
C LEU A 78 -8.31 -25.36 -1.90
N SER A 79 -8.71 -26.63 -2.03
CA SER A 79 -7.85 -27.72 -2.53
C SER A 79 -7.48 -27.53 -4.00
N LYS A 80 -8.44 -27.15 -4.85
CA LYS A 80 -8.20 -26.84 -6.26
C LYS A 80 -7.42 -25.53 -6.43
N ALA A 81 -7.60 -24.58 -5.52
CA ALA A 81 -6.80 -23.36 -5.42
C ALA A 81 -5.34 -23.62 -4.99
N GLN A 82 -5.11 -24.54 -4.04
CA GLN A 82 -3.78 -25.00 -3.65
C GLN A 82 -3.10 -25.76 -4.78
N GLU A 83 -3.83 -26.60 -5.50
CA GLU A 83 -3.32 -27.31 -6.67
C GLU A 83 -2.91 -26.31 -7.76
N GLU A 84 -3.75 -25.34 -8.12
CA GLU A 84 -3.40 -24.30 -9.10
C GLU A 84 -2.25 -23.38 -8.63
N TRP A 85 -2.15 -23.08 -7.33
CA TRP A 85 -1.06 -22.28 -6.77
C TRP A 85 0.28 -23.02 -6.80
N THR A 86 0.28 -24.27 -6.33
CA THR A 86 1.48 -25.13 -6.28
C THR A 86 1.95 -25.54 -7.68
N THR A 87 1.03 -25.63 -8.65
CA THR A 87 1.36 -26.04 -10.02
C THR A 87 1.67 -24.85 -10.94
N GLY A 88 1.07 -23.67 -10.73
CA GLY A 88 1.01 -22.62 -11.75
C GLY A 88 1.80 -21.32 -11.51
N ALA A 89 1.91 -20.82 -10.27
CA ALA A 89 2.37 -19.43 -10.06
C ALA A 89 3.90 -19.27 -9.93
N TRP A 90 4.57 -20.21 -9.27
CA TRP A 90 6.02 -20.11 -8.98
C TRP A 90 6.91 -20.87 -9.97
N LYS A 91 6.33 -21.79 -10.76
CA LYS A 91 7.05 -22.52 -11.82
C LYS A 91 7.17 -21.72 -13.12
N ASN A 92 6.52 -20.55 -13.21
CA ASN A 92 6.55 -19.73 -14.41
C ASN A 92 7.91 -19.00 -14.52
N PRO A 93 8.68 -19.22 -15.60
CA PRO A 93 9.99 -18.59 -15.80
C PRO A 93 9.93 -17.07 -15.70
N HIS A 94 8.82 -16.45 -16.13
CA HIS A 94 8.64 -15.00 -16.05
C HIS A 94 8.46 -14.48 -14.62
N VAL A 95 7.81 -15.24 -13.73
CA VAL A 95 7.65 -14.86 -12.32
C VAL A 95 8.98 -15.04 -11.57
N GLN A 96 9.73 -16.10 -11.88
CA GLN A 96 11.07 -16.30 -11.33
C GLN A 96 12.03 -15.20 -11.81
N GLN A 97 11.98 -14.84 -13.09
CA GLN A 97 12.81 -13.79 -13.65
C GLN A 97 12.41 -12.40 -13.14
N ALA A 98 11.11 -12.11 -12.96
CA ALA A 98 10.64 -10.88 -12.35
C ALA A 98 11.01 -10.78 -10.87
N ALA A 99 10.93 -11.88 -10.11
CA ALA A 99 11.37 -11.94 -8.73
C ALA A 99 12.89 -11.77 -8.61
N GLN A 100 13.68 -12.39 -9.49
CA GLN A 100 15.13 -12.18 -9.57
C GLN A 100 15.46 -10.73 -9.91
N ASN A 101 14.82 -10.14 -10.92
CA ASN A 101 15.03 -8.74 -11.28
C ASN A 101 14.62 -7.78 -10.16
N ALA A 102 13.53 -8.06 -9.43
CA ALA A 102 13.13 -7.27 -8.26
C ALA A 102 14.12 -7.44 -7.10
N ALA A 103 14.66 -8.64 -6.88
CA ALA A 103 15.69 -8.90 -5.88
C ALA A 103 17.02 -8.21 -6.23
N PHE A 104 17.44 -8.24 -7.51
CA PHE A 104 18.61 -7.50 -7.99
C PHE A 104 18.40 -5.99 -7.93
N GLY A 105 17.19 -5.50 -8.23
CA GLY A 105 16.84 -4.08 -8.09
C GLY A 105 16.79 -3.61 -6.64
N ALA A 106 16.32 -4.45 -5.71
CA ALA A 106 16.36 -4.17 -4.28
C ALA A 106 17.79 -4.24 -3.71
N ALA A 107 18.62 -5.18 -4.18
CA ALA A 107 20.02 -5.28 -3.81
C ALA A 107 20.85 -4.11 -4.36
N GLN A 108 20.61 -3.70 -5.61
CA GLN A 108 21.20 -2.47 -6.16
C GLN A 108 20.70 -1.24 -5.42
N GLY A 109 19.41 -1.15 -5.10
CA GLY A 109 18.83 -0.07 -4.29
C GLY A 109 19.41 0.04 -2.88
N ALA A 110 19.74 -1.11 -2.26
CA ALA A 110 20.42 -1.18 -0.96
C ALA A 110 21.93 -0.91 -1.05
N MET A 111 22.57 -1.21 -2.19
CA MET A 111 23.97 -0.84 -2.47
C MET A 111 24.12 0.63 -2.92
N THR A 112 23.07 1.26 -3.44
CA THR A 112 22.99 2.71 -3.68
C THR A 112 22.45 3.48 -2.47
N GLN A 113 22.74 3.01 -1.26
CA GLN A 113 22.68 3.91 -0.12
C GLN A 113 23.83 4.91 -0.31
N PRO A 114 23.55 6.22 -0.48
CA PRO A 114 24.63 7.18 -0.59
C PRO A 114 25.44 7.08 0.71
N GLU A 115 26.74 6.78 0.61
CA GLU A 115 27.65 7.10 1.70
C GLU A 115 27.34 8.54 2.12
N PRO A 116 27.12 8.83 3.42
CA PRO A 116 26.97 10.20 3.85
C PRO A 116 28.28 10.92 3.55
N GLN A 117 28.29 11.66 2.43
CA GLN A 117 29.35 12.55 2.05
C GLN A 117 29.37 13.66 3.11
N TYR A 118 30.15 13.44 4.17
CA TYR A 118 30.43 14.44 5.18
C TYR A 118 30.94 15.68 4.46
N SER A 119 30.15 16.75 4.51
CA SER A 119 30.51 18.06 4.02
C SER A 119 31.80 18.50 4.71
N ALA A 120 32.84 18.76 3.92
CA ALA A 120 34.07 19.36 4.43
C ALA A 120 33.71 20.66 5.16
N THR A 121 33.98 20.72 6.46
CA THR A 121 33.83 21.93 7.28
C THR A 121 34.63 23.08 6.66
N PRO A 122 34.02 24.25 6.43
CA PRO A 122 34.77 25.43 6.00
C PRO A 122 35.78 25.81 7.08
N ASN A 123 37.07 25.84 6.73
CA ASN A 123 38.13 26.29 7.62
C ASN A 123 38.06 27.82 7.75
N TYR A 124 37.44 28.32 8.82
CA TYR A 124 37.55 29.72 9.21
C TYR A 124 38.91 29.93 9.89
N GLY A 125 39.93 30.17 9.07
CA GLY A 125 41.23 30.62 9.57
C GLY A 125 41.08 32.00 10.19
N TYR A 126 41.03 32.08 11.52
CA TYR A 126 41.28 33.32 12.24
C TYR A 126 42.75 33.69 12.02
N SER A 127 43.00 34.66 11.15
CA SER A 127 44.29 35.33 11.05
C SER A 127 44.49 36.15 12.34
N ASN A 128 45.18 35.58 13.32
CA ASN A 128 45.78 36.35 14.40
C ASN A 128 46.92 37.18 13.80
N GLN A 129 46.61 38.40 13.36
CA GLN A 129 47.61 39.43 13.14
C GLN A 129 47.71 40.22 14.44
N MET A 130 48.88 40.12 15.07
CA MET A 130 49.34 40.98 16.16
C MET A 130 49.37 42.44 15.71
#